data_AF-U2ZIH4-F1
#
_entry.id   AF-U2ZIH4-F1
#
_cell.length_a   1.000
_cell.length_b   1.000
_cell.length_c   1.000
_cell.angle_alpha   90.00
_cell.angle_beta   90.00
_cell.angle_gamma   90.00
#
_symmetry.space_group_name_H-M   'P 1'
#
loop_
_entity.id
_entity.type
_entity.pdbx_description
1 polymer ?
#
loop_
_entity_poly.entity_id
_entity_poly.type
_entity_poly.pdbx_seq_one_letter_code
_entity_poly.pdbx_strand_id
1 'polypeptide(L)'
;MINPPPLRPPCPPGACDCSRDQLLETPGADLRILLLNRSEEKRLLERLENLRDLDDLRHLQQRMQQQLGIRVEVAPGFNEVRSMRGIAIQIAEHPGLCRKTRQAIPAAIRRGLERQPEIAYRLLDSYDLLGGL
;
A
#
# COMPACT_ATOMS: atom_id res chain seq x y z
N MET A 1 26.65 18.19 -5.14
CA MET A 1 26.54 17.25 -3.99
C MET A 1 25.11 16.74 -3.97
N ILE A 2 24.89 15.46 -4.29
CA ILE A 2 23.55 14.87 -4.22
C ILE A 2 23.34 14.51 -2.76
N ASN A 3 22.63 15.36 -2.01
CA ASN A 3 22.24 15.04 -0.64
C ASN A 3 21.19 13.91 -0.74
N PRO A 4 21.44 12.71 -0.20
CA PRO A 4 20.44 11.65 -0.26
C PRO A 4 19.15 12.16 0.38
N PRO A 5 17.98 11.90 -0.23
CA PRO A 5 16.70 12.32 0.32
C PRO A 5 16.61 11.87 1.80
N PRO A 6 16.11 12.73 2.69
CA PRO A 6 16.13 12.45 4.12
C PRO A 6 15.33 11.18 4.42
N LEU A 7 16.01 10.21 5.00
CA LEU A 7 15.38 8.98 5.47
C LEU A 7 14.40 9.30 6.60
N ARG A 8 13.34 8.49 6.70
CA ARG A 8 12.37 8.61 7.79
C ARG A 8 13.08 8.45 9.16
N PRO A 9 12.64 9.20 10.18
CA PRO A 9 13.14 9.03 11.53
C PRO A 9 12.84 7.61 12.06
N PRO A 10 13.59 7.15 13.08
CA PRO A 10 13.31 5.88 13.74
C PRO A 10 11.88 5.83 14.29
N CYS A 11 11.33 4.62 14.37
CA CYS A 11 10.04 4.43 15.01
C CYS A 11 10.18 4.67 16.53
N PRO A 12 9.15 5.24 17.19
CA PRO A 12 9.15 5.36 18.65
C PRO A 12 9.30 3.98 19.31
N PRO A 13 9.94 3.90 20.50
CA PRO A 13 10.13 2.65 21.21
C PRO A 13 8.78 1.98 21.51
N GLY A 14 8.65 0.69 21.18
CA GLY A 14 7.41 -0.09 21.36
C GLY A 14 6.28 0.22 20.35
N ALA A 15 6.45 1.21 19.47
CA ALA A 15 5.39 1.59 18.53
C ALA A 15 5.40 0.78 17.23
N CYS A 16 6.52 0.14 16.88
CA CYS A 16 6.68 -0.54 15.61
C CYS A 16 7.71 -1.67 15.64
N ASP A 17 7.37 -2.75 14.93
CA ASP A 17 8.10 -4.00 14.71
C ASP A 17 8.78 -4.06 13.32
N CYS A 18 8.97 -2.91 12.66
CA CYS A 18 9.39 -2.85 11.26
C CYS A 18 10.87 -3.18 11.00
N SER A 19 11.66 -3.51 12.02
CA SER A 19 13.10 -3.81 11.89
C SER A 19 13.90 -2.78 11.05
N ARG A 20 13.57 -1.48 11.17
CA ARG A 20 14.22 -0.40 10.39
C ARG A 20 15.73 -0.37 10.56
N ASP A 21 16.22 -0.44 11.79
CA ASP A 21 17.65 -0.34 12.09
C ASP A 21 18.39 -1.56 11.53
N GLN A 22 17.84 -2.77 11.73
CA GLN A 22 18.35 -3.98 11.08
C GLN A 22 18.38 -3.88 9.54
N LEU A 23 17.37 -3.25 8.94
CA LEU A 23 17.33 -3.03 7.49
C LEU A 23 18.45 -2.08 7.02
N LEU A 24 18.73 -1.02 7.78
CA LEU A 24 19.84 -0.10 7.49
C LEU A 24 21.21 -0.76 7.64
N GLU A 25 21.33 -1.71 8.55
CA GLU A 25 22.57 -2.45 8.81
C GLU A 25 22.80 -3.59 7.80
N THR A 26 21.75 -4.02 7.08
CA THR A 26 21.83 -5.13 6.12
C THR A 26 22.44 -4.66 4.79
N PRO A 27 23.62 -5.16 4.38
CA PRO A 27 24.23 -4.79 3.10
C PRO A 27 23.38 -5.24 1.92
N GLY A 28 23.15 -4.33 0.96
CA GLY A 28 22.36 -4.63 -0.24
C GLY A 28 20.84 -4.72 -0.01
N ALA A 29 20.37 -4.39 1.20
CA ALA A 29 18.95 -4.31 1.48
C ALA A 29 18.26 -3.17 0.72
N ASP A 30 16.97 -3.35 0.49
CA ASP A 30 16.14 -2.33 -0.15
C ASP A 30 15.79 -1.22 0.84
N LEU A 31 16.52 -0.10 0.75
CA LEU A 31 16.31 1.07 1.62
C LEU A 31 15.25 2.03 1.08
N ARG A 32 14.63 1.73 -0.08
CA ARG A 32 13.66 2.63 -0.72
C ARG A 32 12.47 2.92 0.18
N ILE A 33 12.01 1.95 0.95
CA ILE A 33 10.93 2.13 1.93
C ILE A 33 11.24 3.18 3.01
N LEU A 34 12.52 3.40 3.31
CA LEU A 34 12.95 4.40 4.29
C LEU A 34 12.85 5.82 3.75
N LEU A 35 12.68 6.00 2.43
CA LEU A 35 12.40 7.29 1.80
C LEU A 35 10.98 7.79 2.05
N LEU A 36 10.08 6.90 2.50
CA LEU A 36 8.71 7.23 2.88
C LEU A 36 8.68 7.99 4.21
N ASN A 37 9.04 9.27 4.16
CA ASN A 37 8.94 10.19 5.29
C ASN A 37 7.47 10.57 5.55
N ARG A 38 7.20 11.33 6.61
CA ARG A 38 5.82 11.73 6.99
C ARG A 38 5.07 12.47 5.89
N SER A 39 5.75 13.34 5.13
CA SER A 39 5.13 14.13 4.07
C SER A 39 4.78 13.26 2.87
N GLU A 40 5.68 12.34 2.50
CA GLU A 40 5.46 11.38 1.42
C GLU A 40 4.39 10.33 1.80
N GLU A 41 4.37 9.87 3.06
CA GLU A 41 3.28 9.04 3.60
C GLU A 41 1.94 9.77 3.44
N LYS A 42 1.85 11.03 3.87
CA LYS A 42 0.60 11.79 3.77
C LYS A 42 0.15 11.93 2.32
N ARG A 43 1.05 12.30 1.41
CA ARG A 43 0.77 12.41 -0.04
C ARG A 43 0.31 11.08 -0.64
N LEU A 44 0.95 9.97 -0.26
CA LEU A 44 0.57 8.63 -0.71
C LEU A 44 -0.85 8.28 -0.24
N LEU A 45 -1.16 8.51 1.04
CA LEU A 45 -2.50 8.25 1.59
C LEU A 45 -3.56 9.11 0.90
N GLU A 46 -3.33 10.42 0.77
CA GLU A 46 -4.24 11.33 0.07
C GLU A 46 -4.47 10.89 -1.39
N ARG A 47 -3.44 10.37 -2.06
CA ARG A 47 -3.55 9.87 -3.43
C ARG A 47 -4.35 8.56 -3.51
N LEU A 48 -4.17 7.65 -2.56
CA LEU A 48 -4.92 6.39 -2.44
C LEU A 48 -6.38 6.62 -2.01
N GLU A 49 -6.66 7.71 -1.29
CA GLU A 49 -8.04 8.11 -0.95
C GLU A 49 -8.77 8.74 -2.15
N ASN A 50 -8.05 9.26 -3.15
CA ASN A 50 -8.63 9.90 -4.35
C ASN A 50 -8.32 9.08 -5.62
N LEU A 51 -8.69 7.80 -5.60
CA LEU A 51 -8.61 6.93 -6.78
C LEU A 51 -9.63 7.37 -7.83
N ARG A 52 -9.22 7.37 -9.09
CA ARG A 52 -10.09 7.75 -10.22
C ARG A 52 -10.83 6.55 -10.81
N ASP A 53 -10.11 5.46 -10.99
CA ASP A 53 -10.57 4.25 -11.67
C ASP A 53 -9.68 3.05 -11.29
N LEU A 54 -10.04 1.86 -11.77
CA LEU A 54 -9.32 0.62 -11.48
C LEU A 54 -7.89 0.62 -12.04
N ASP A 55 -7.67 1.25 -13.18
CA ASP A 55 -6.35 1.33 -13.79
C ASP A 55 -5.43 2.25 -12.97
N ASP A 56 -5.98 3.36 -12.46
CA ASP A 56 -5.30 4.25 -11.51
C ASP A 56 -4.85 3.52 -10.23
N LEU A 57 -5.70 2.64 -9.68
CA LEU A 57 -5.32 1.76 -8.56
C LEU A 57 -4.16 0.83 -8.92
N ARG A 58 -4.23 0.16 -10.07
CA ARG A 58 -3.17 -0.75 -10.56
C ARG A 58 -1.85 -0.02 -10.79
N HIS A 59 -1.92 1.17 -11.38
CA HIS A 59 -0.77 2.05 -11.56
C HIS A 59 -0.14 2.44 -10.22
N LEU A 60 -0.94 2.79 -9.21
CA LEU A 60 -0.41 3.12 -7.88
C LEU A 60 0.23 1.90 -7.20
N GLN A 61 -0.36 0.71 -7.29
CA GLN A 61 0.25 -0.52 -6.79
C GLN A 61 1.63 -0.78 -7.42
N GLN A 62 1.73 -0.66 -8.75
CA GLN A 62 2.99 -0.80 -9.47
C GLN A 62 4.03 0.25 -9.05
N ARG A 63 3.61 1.51 -8.93
CA ARG A 63 4.51 2.59 -8.48
C ARG A 63 4.98 2.38 -7.05
N MET A 64 4.13 1.91 -6.15
CA MET A 64 4.53 1.58 -4.78
C MET A 64 5.57 0.46 -4.76
N GLN A 65 5.42 -0.56 -5.61
CA GLN A 65 6.42 -1.60 -5.74
C GLN A 65 7.74 -1.08 -6.33
N GLN A 66 7.69 -0.25 -7.36
CA GLN A 66 8.87 0.29 -8.04
C GLN A 66 9.62 1.34 -7.21
N GLN A 67 8.89 2.22 -6.52
CA GLN A 67 9.47 3.34 -5.78
C GLN A 67 9.78 3.00 -4.34
N LEU A 68 9.02 2.10 -3.71
CA LEU A 68 9.15 1.79 -2.28
C LEU A 68 9.46 0.31 -2.00
N GLY A 69 9.34 -0.58 -2.98
CA GLY A 69 9.55 -2.02 -2.78
C GLY A 69 8.36 -2.75 -2.16
N ILE A 70 7.27 -2.05 -1.85
CA ILE A 70 6.09 -2.63 -1.19
C ILE A 70 5.10 -3.18 -2.21
N ARG A 71 4.61 -4.39 -1.97
CA ARG A 71 3.55 -5.00 -2.77
C ARG A 71 2.23 -4.91 -2.03
N VAL A 72 1.23 -4.34 -2.70
CA VAL A 72 -0.14 -4.25 -2.19
C VAL A 72 -1.02 -5.04 -3.14
N GLU A 73 -1.76 -5.99 -2.59
CA GLU A 73 -2.70 -6.83 -3.31
C GLU A 73 -4.12 -6.41 -2.95
N VAL A 74 -4.95 -6.22 -3.97
CA VAL A 74 -6.36 -5.87 -3.82
C VAL A 74 -7.15 -6.89 -4.62
N ALA A 75 -7.93 -7.69 -3.92
CA ALA A 75 -8.70 -8.79 -4.49
C ALA A 75 -10.09 -8.87 -3.84
N PRO A 76 -11.11 -9.37 -4.55
CA PRO A 76 -12.36 -9.71 -3.90
C PRO A 76 -12.14 -10.86 -2.90
N GLY A 77 -12.74 -10.73 -1.73
CA GLY A 77 -12.72 -11.73 -0.68
C GLY A 77 -13.75 -12.82 -0.96
N PHE A 78 -13.43 -14.04 -0.53
CA PHE A 78 -14.19 -15.25 -0.82
C PHE A 78 -15.64 -15.27 -0.30
N ASN A 79 -15.96 -14.52 0.77
CA ASN A 79 -17.20 -14.72 1.53
C ASN A 79 -18.28 -13.64 1.36
N GLU A 80 -18.04 -12.54 0.65
CA GLU A 80 -19.02 -11.44 0.57
C GLU A 80 -19.00 -10.75 -0.79
N VAL A 81 -19.44 -11.49 -1.81
CA VAL A 81 -19.66 -10.98 -3.16
C VAL A 81 -20.87 -10.04 -3.15
N ARG A 82 -20.60 -8.72 -3.18
CA ARG A 82 -21.48 -7.57 -3.56
C ARG A 82 -21.35 -6.34 -2.65
N SER A 83 -20.48 -6.37 -1.63
CA SER A 83 -20.26 -5.22 -0.74
C SER A 83 -18.80 -4.77 -0.71
N MET A 84 -18.55 -3.46 -0.51
CA MET A 84 -17.21 -2.88 -0.33
C MET A 84 -16.37 -3.60 0.75
N ARG A 85 -17.05 -4.15 1.76
CA ARG A 85 -16.43 -4.93 2.85
C ARG A 85 -15.84 -6.26 2.38
N GLY A 86 -16.33 -6.79 1.26
CA GLY A 86 -15.83 -8.00 0.65
C GLY A 86 -14.45 -7.84 0.02
N ILE A 87 -13.93 -6.63 -0.21
CA ILE A 87 -12.60 -6.47 -0.83
C ILE A 87 -11.50 -6.68 0.21
N ALA A 88 -10.65 -7.69 -0.04
CA ALA A 88 -9.44 -7.96 0.71
C ALA A 88 -8.30 -7.09 0.17
N ILE A 89 -7.67 -6.33 1.07
CA ILE A 89 -6.49 -5.52 0.77
C ILE A 89 -5.38 -5.99 1.67
N GLN A 90 -4.34 -6.57 1.06
CA GLN A 90 -3.21 -7.17 1.76
C GLN A 90 -1.93 -6.47 1.34
N ILE A 91 -0.99 -6.34 2.27
CA ILE A 91 0.33 -5.79 1.99
C ILE A 91 1.33 -6.89 2.32
N ALA A 92 2.16 -7.24 1.35
CA ALA A 92 3.21 -8.23 1.55
C ALA A 92 4.15 -7.77 2.67
N GLU A 93 4.66 -8.72 3.45
CA GLU A 93 5.63 -8.41 4.47
C GLU A 93 6.85 -7.75 3.84
N HIS A 94 7.18 -6.56 4.35
CA HIS A 94 8.30 -5.77 3.88
C HIS A 94 9.03 -5.16 5.08
N PRO A 95 10.31 -5.51 5.30
CA PRO A 95 11.15 -4.86 6.30
C PRO A 95 11.16 -3.35 6.09
N GLY A 96 11.21 -2.56 7.17
CA GLY A 96 11.22 -1.10 7.10
C GLY A 96 9.84 -0.46 6.93
N LEU A 97 8.78 -1.20 6.58
CA LEU A 97 7.42 -0.70 6.53
C LEU A 97 6.83 -0.56 7.94
N CYS A 98 6.51 0.67 8.36
CA CYS A 98 5.92 0.92 9.67
C CYS A 98 4.57 0.23 9.84
N ARG A 99 4.27 -0.27 11.04
CA ARG A 99 2.94 -0.76 11.44
C ARG A 99 1.83 0.25 11.15
N LYS A 100 2.08 1.53 11.46
CA LYS A 100 1.15 2.64 11.14
C LYS A 100 0.86 2.70 9.64
N THR A 101 1.88 2.76 8.81
CA THR A 101 1.75 2.85 7.34
C THR A 101 1.08 1.58 6.78
N ARG A 102 1.44 0.40 7.30
CA ARG A 102 0.85 -0.90 6.95
C ARG A 102 -0.65 -0.96 7.22
N GLN A 103 -1.15 -0.21 8.21
CA GLN A 103 -2.59 -0.08 8.48
C GLN A 103 -3.24 1.09 7.74
N ALA A 104 -2.49 2.17 7.49
CA ALA A 104 -3.01 3.37 6.83
C ALA A 104 -3.22 3.16 5.33
N ILE A 105 -2.33 2.45 4.63
CA ILE A 105 -2.46 2.18 3.19
C ILE A 105 -3.76 1.43 2.86
N PRO A 106 -4.09 0.29 3.52
CA PRO A 106 -5.34 -0.40 3.25
C PRO A 106 -6.56 0.45 3.61
N ALA A 107 -6.50 1.23 4.69
CA ALA A 107 -7.57 2.13 5.07
C ALA A 107 -7.81 3.23 4.02
N ALA A 108 -6.73 3.81 3.45
CA ALA A 108 -6.81 4.80 2.39
C ALA A 108 -7.41 4.22 1.10
N ILE A 109 -6.98 3.02 0.69
CA ILE A 109 -7.56 2.31 -0.46
C ILE A 109 -9.04 2.04 -0.23
N ARG A 110 -9.44 1.55 0.96
CA ARG A 110 -10.86 1.34 1.31
C ARG A 110 -11.66 2.63 1.13
N ARG A 111 -11.18 3.76 1.66
CA ARG A 111 -11.83 5.06 1.49
C ARG A 111 -11.92 5.48 0.01
N GLY A 112 -10.88 5.22 -0.78
CA GLY A 112 -10.89 5.48 -2.22
C GLY A 112 -11.95 4.65 -2.94
N LEU A 113 -12.07 3.36 -2.61
CA LEU A 113 -13.12 2.48 -3.12
C LEU A 113 -14.52 2.95 -2.67
N GLU A 114 -14.68 3.36 -1.41
CA GLU A 114 -15.94 3.90 -0.89
C GLU A 114 -16.39 5.18 -1.61
N ARG A 115 -15.45 6.05 -1.95
CA ARG A 115 -15.71 7.27 -2.73
C ARG A 115 -16.04 6.98 -4.18
N GLN A 116 -15.39 5.97 -4.78
CA GLN A 116 -15.61 5.57 -6.16
C GLN A 116 -16.00 4.08 -6.25
N PRO A 117 -17.29 3.76 -5.98
CA PRO A 117 -17.80 2.38 -5.98
C PRO A 117 -17.61 1.67 -7.33
N GLU A 118 -17.53 2.41 -8.43
CA GLU A 118 -17.27 1.88 -9.76
C GLU A 118 -15.97 1.06 -9.83
N ILE A 119 -14.94 1.43 -9.07
CA ILE A 119 -13.68 0.69 -9.01
C ILE A 119 -13.92 -0.70 -8.42
N ALA A 120 -14.71 -0.80 -7.35
CA ALA A 120 -15.04 -2.06 -6.70
C ALA A 120 -15.83 -2.98 -7.65
N TYR A 121 -16.81 -2.43 -8.38
CA TYR A 121 -17.57 -3.21 -9.37
C TYR A 121 -16.68 -3.71 -10.51
N ARG A 122 -15.79 -2.86 -11.04
CA ARG A 122 -14.84 -3.25 -12.10
C ARG A 122 -13.83 -4.28 -11.63
N LEU A 123 -13.40 -4.18 -10.37
CA LEU A 123 -12.53 -5.17 -9.74
C LEU A 123 -13.25 -6.52 -9.64
N LEU A 124 -14.48 -6.54 -9.13
CA LEU A 124 -15.30 -7.75 -9.04
C LEU A 124 -15.52 -8.38 -10.42
N ASP A 125 -15.92 -7.59 -11.42
CA ASP A 125 -16.11 -8.01 -12.81
C ASP A 125 -14.84 -8.62 -13.43
N SER A 126 -13.67 -7.98 -13.20
CA SER A 126 -12.39 -8.48 -13.70
C SER A 126 -12.02 -9.85 -13.10
N TYR A 127 -12.37 -10.09 -11.84
CA TYR A 127 -12.11 -11.36 -11.15
C TYR A 127 -13.20 -12.40 -11.40
N ASP A 128 -14.45 -12.01 -11.64
CA ASP A 128 -15.55 -12.90 -12.05
C ASP A 128 -15.23 -13.53 -13.43
N LEU A 129 -14.70 -12.73 -14.35
CA LEU A 129 -14.22 -13.19 -15.66
C LEU A 129 -12.99 -14.12 -15.59
N LEU A 130 -12.19 -14.03 -14.52
CA LEU A 130 -10.99 -14.86 -14.31
C LEU A 130 -11.23 -16.07 -13.38
N GLY A 131 -12.30 -16.03 -12.58
CA GLY A 131 -12.62 -17.02 -11.53
C GLY A 131 -13.71 -18.03 -11.91
N GLY A 132 -14.17 -18.03 -13.17
CA GLY A 132 -15.17 -18.96 -13.69
C GLY A 132 -14.63 -20.34 -14.09
N LEU A 133 -13.67 -20.91 -13.34
CA LEU A 133 -13.16 -22.28 -13.52
C LEU A 133 -13.07 -23.02 -12.18
#